data_AF-A0A7L5HM57-F1
#
_entry.id   AF-A0A7L5HM57-F1
#
_cell.length_a   1.000
_cell.length_b   1.000
_cell.length_c   1.000
_cell.angle_alpha   90.00
_cell.angle_beta   90.00
_cell.angle_gamma   90.00
#
_symmetry.space_group_name_H-M   'P 1'
#
loop_
_entity.id
_entity.type
_entity.pdbx_description
1 polymer ?
#
loop_
_entity_poly.entity_id
_entity_poly.type
_entity_poly.pdbx_seq_one_letter_code
_entity_poly.pdbx_strand_id
1 'polypeptide(L)'
;MEWFFLFLATAFEIFGVIIMKQLVSTKNKLYLLALIVCFGFSFGFLSLSMQNIAMSVAYSIWTGAGTAGGVIIGVLFYKESKSFLKLFLIALIIACTVGLKILS
;
A
#
# COMPACT_ATOMS: atom_id res chain seq x y z
N MET A 1 14.76 -12.27 5.21
CA MET A 1 14.19 -11.33 6.19
C MET A 1 13.65 -10.06 5.54
N GLU A 2 14.30 -9.54 4.50
CA GLU A 2 13.92 -8.31 3.78
C GLU A 2 12.51 -8.34 3.17
N TRP A 3 12.11 -9.47 2.59
CA TRP A 3 10.76 -9.69 2.07
C TRP A 3 9.69 -9.63 3.17
N PHE A 4 10.03 -9.97 4.41
CA PHE A 4 9.11 -9.82 5.54
C PHE A 4 8.94 -8.35 5.92
N PHE A 5 10.03 -7.56 5.90
CA PHE A 5 9.93 -6.10 6.05
C PHE A 5 9.12 -5.46 4.93
N LEU A 6 9.28 -5.91 3.68
CA LEU A 6 8.47 -5.45 2.56
C LEU A 6 6.97 -5.72 2.79
N PHE A 7 6.63 -6.93 3.22
CA PHE A 7 5.25 -7.29 3.56
C PHE A 7 4.71 -6.40 4.69
N LEU A 8 5.51 -6.18 5.73
CA LEU A 8 5.13 -5.32 6.86
C LEU A 8 4.95 -3.87 6.41
N ALA A 9 5.82 -3.35 5.55
CA ALA A 9 5.71 -2.03 4.96
C ALA A 9 4.39 -1.86 4.22
N THR A 10 4.04 -2.82 3.36
CA THR A 10 2.77 -2.79 2.62
C THR A 10 1.56 -2.88 3.56
N ALA A 11 1.61 -3.72 4.61
CA ALA A 11 0.52 -3.79 5.57
C ALA A 11 0.28 -2.45 6.28
N PHE A 12 1.36 -1.80 6.74
CA PHE A 12 1.29 -0.47 7.37
C PHE A 12 0.79 0.61 6.41
N GLU A 13 1.17 0.54 5.13
CA GLU A 13 0.66 1.45 4.10
C GLU A 13 -0.86 1.30 3.95
N ILE A 14 -1.36 0.06 3.84
CA ILE A 14 -2.79 -0.22 3.72
C ILE A 14 -3.54 0.35 4.93
N PHE A 15 -3.06 0.11 6.15
CA PHE A 15 -3.64 0.71 7.37
C PHE A 15 -3.56 2.25 7.34
N GLY A 16 -2.45 2.82 6.87
CA GLY A 16 -2.28 4.26 6.68
C GLY A 16 -3.35 4.84 5.75
N VAL A 17 -3.67 4.18 4.64
CA VAL A 17 -4.72 4.62 3.71
C VAL A 17 -6.10 4.61 4.37
N ILE A 18 -6.41 3.60 5.20
CA ILE A 18 -7.67 3.54 5.97
C ILE A 18 -7.76 4.73 6.94
N ILE A 19 -6.70 4.93 7.74
CA ILE A 19 -6.63 6.01 8.72
C ILE A 19 -6.73 7.36 8.02
N MET A 20 -6.13 7.52 6.84
CA MET A 20 -6.23 8.73 6.02
C MET A 20 -7.67 9.01 5.61
N LYS A 21 -8.40 8.00 5.13
CA LYS A 21 -9.82 8.15 4.78
C LYS A 21 -10.65 8.53 6.00
N GLN A 22 -10.37 7.92 7.16
CA GLN A 22 -11.04 8.24 8.42
C GLN A 22 -10.72 9.66 8.92
N LEU A 23 -9.47 10.09 8.78
CA LEU A 23 -9.02 11.44 9.10
C LEU A 23 -9.79 12.49 8.29
N VAL A 24 -9.94 12.27 6.98
CA VAL A 24 -10.71 13.19 6.10
C VAL A 24 -12.18 13.24 6.52
N SER A 25 -12.78 12.11 6.89
CA SER A 25 -14.18 12.04 7.29
C SER A 25 -14.46 12.65 8.67
N THR A 26 -13.61 12.38 9.67
CA THR A 26 -13.85 12.79 11.07
C THR A 26 -13.13 14.10 11.45
N LYS A 27 -12.13 14.55 10.68
CA LYS A 27 -11.24 15.69 10.99
C LYS A 27 -10.59 15.64 12.38
N ASN A 28 -10.49 14.46 12.99
CA ASN A 28 -9.95 14.30 14.34
C ASN A 28 -8.42 14.22 14.30
N LYS A 29 -7.76 15.07 15.11
CA LYS A 29 -6.30 15.16 15.23
C LYS A 29 -5.64 13.85 15.68
N LEU A 30 -6.36 12.96 16.37
CA LEU A 30 -5.85 11.64 16.76
C LEU A 30 -5.51 10.77 15.53
N TYR A 31 -6.33 10.80 14.49
CA TYR A 31 -6.06 10.06 13.25
C TYR A 31 -4.86 10.62 12.50
N LEU A 32 -4.56 11.92 12.65
CA LEU A 32 -3.38 12.53 12.04
C LEU A 32 -2.10 12.02 12.70
N LEU A 33 -2.09 11.88 14.03
CA LEU A 33 -0.97 11.27 14.75
C LEU A 33 -0.79 9.81 14.36
N ALA A 34 -1.88 9.04 14.31
CA ALA A 34 -1.85 7.64 13.90
C ALA A 34 -1.38 7.46 12.45
N LEU A 35 -1.75 8.38 11.55
CA LEU A 35 -1.32 8.40 10.15
C LEU A 35 0.20 8.57 10.04
N ILE A 36 0.76 9.56 10.75
CA ILE A 36 2.20 9.83 10.75
C ILE A 36 2.97 8.61 11.27
N VAL A 37 2.47 7.98 12.33
CA VAL A 37 3.10 6.78 12.91
C VAL A 37 3.05 5.61 11.93
N CYS A 38 1.88 5.33 11.32
CA CYS A 38 1.75 4.23 10.35
C CYS A 38 2.63 4.44 9.11
N PHE A 39 2.60 5.63 8.51
CA PHE A 39 3.45 5.92 7.36
C PHE A 39 4.93 5.94 7.72
N GLY A 40 5.29 6.44 8.91
CA GLY A 40 6.65 6.38 9.42
C GLY A 40 7.18 4.96 9.52
N PHE A 41 6.39 4.04 10.09
CA PHE A 41 6.74 2.62 10.12
C PHE A 41 6.78 1.99 8.72
N SER A 42 5.81 2.30 7.87
CA SER A 42 5.78 1.82 6.48
C SER A 42 7.07 2.18 5.74
N PHE A 43 7.47 3.46 5.76
CA PHE A 43 8.70 3.90 5.10
C PHE A 43 9.96 3.34 5.76
N GLY A 44 9.96 3.18 7.08
CA GLY A 44 11.08 2.54 7.79
C GLY A 44 11.30 1.09 7.33
N PHE A 45 10.23 0.29 7.26
CA PHE A 45 10.31 -1.09 6.79
C PHE A 45 10.62 -1.18 5.29
N LEU A 46 10.09 -0.26 4.48
CA LEU A 46 10.43 -0.18 3.06
C LEU A 46 11.92 0.10 2.87
N SER A 47 12.47 1.07 3.60
CA SER A 47 13.89 1.40 3.56
C SER A 47 14.76 0.21 3.97
N LEU A 48 14.36 -0.53 5.00
CA LEU A 48 15.04 -1.76 5.40
C LEU A 48 15.00 -2.83 4.29
N SER A 49 13.85 -3.01 3.63
CA SER A 49 13.73 -3.99 2.54
C SER A 49 14.54 -3.64 1.29
N MET A 50 14.87 -2.36 1.10
CA MET A 50 15.68 -1.87 -0.02
C MET A 50 17.19 -2.08 0.18
N GLN A 51 17.62 -2.59 1.35
CA GLN A 51 19.04 -2.88 1.57
C GLN A 51 19.53 -4.06 0.74
N ASN A 52 18.67 -5.06 0.51
CA ASN A 52 19.00 -6.23 -0.29
C ASN A 52 18.04 -6.46 -1.48
N ILE A 53 16.89 -5.78 -1.54
CA ILE A 53 16.01 -5.82 -2.70
C ILE A 53 16.26 -4.57 -3.56
N ALA A 54 16.39 -4.77 -4.87
CA ALA A 54 16.49 -3.65 -5.82
C ALA A 54 15.33 -2.66 -5.61
N MET A 55 15.65 -1.37 -5.58
CA MET A 55 14.66 -0.31 -5.33
C MET A 55 13.47 -0.39 -6.30
N SER A 56 13.71 -0.72 -7.57
CA SER A 56 12.66 -0.93 -8.58
C SER A 56 11.67 -2.01 -8.14
N VAL A 57 12.15 -3.17 -7.71
CA VAL A 57 11.32 -4.29 -7.28
C VAL A 57 10.58 -3.96 -5.97
N ALA A 58 11.30 -3.47 -4.97
CA ALA A 58 10.71 -3.16 -3.66
C ALA A 58 9.63 -2.08 -3.77
N TYR A 59 9.93 -0.97 -4.45
CA TYR A 59 8.99 0.14 -4.58
C TYR A 59 7.77 -0.22 -5.43
N SER A 60 7.96 -0.97 -6.52
CA SER A 60 6.84 -1.43 -7.35
C SER A 60 5.91 -2.37 -6.57
N ILE A 61 6.46 -3.31 -5.79
CA ILE A 61 5.65 -4.22 -4.97
C ILE A 61 4.91 -3.46 -3.88
N TRP A 62 5.59 -2.56 -3.18
CA TRP A 62 5.00 -1.73 -2.13
C TRP A 62 3.83 -0.91 -2.67
N THR A 63 4.06 -0.08 -3.69
CA THR A 63 3.01 0.75 -4.30
C THR A 63 1.89 -0.07 -4.95
N GLY A 64 2.21 -1.16 -5.66
CA GLY A 64 1.24 -2.01 -6.32
C GLY A 64 0.30 -2.71 -5.33
N ALA A 65 0.86 -3.29 -4.26
CA ALA A 65 0.09 -3.97 -3.24
C ALA A 65 -0.67 -2.99 -2.33
N GLY A 66 -0.09 -1.82 -2.01
CA GLY A 66 -0.77 -0.73 -1.30
C GLY A 66 -2.00 -0.22 -2.07
N THR A 67 -1.85 0.01 -3.38
CA THR A 67 -2.95 0.41 -4.27
C THR A 67 -4.06 -0.65 -4.31
N ALA A 68 -3.69 -1.92 -4.46
CA ALA A 68 -4.64 -3.03 -4.47
C ALA A 68 -5.41 -3.12 -3.14
N GLY A 69 -4.70 -3.08 -2.01
CA GLY A 69 -5.31 -3.12 -0.68
C GLY A 69 -6.24 -1.93 -0.44
N GLY A 70 -5.80 -0.72 -0.80
CA GLY A 70 -6.60 0.50 -0.67
C GLY A 70 -7.92 0.42 -1.45
N VAL A 71 -7.91 -0.11 -2.67
CA VAL A 71 -9.13 -0.26 -3.46
C VAL A 71 -10.03 -1.37 -2.92
N ILE A 72 -9.47 -2.51 -2.50
CA ILE A 72 -10.24 -3.58 -1.86
C ILE A 72 -10.99 -3.03 -0.64
N ILE A 73 -10.31 -2.25 0.21
CA ILE A 73 -10.94 -1.62 1.37
C ILE A 73 -11.94 -0.55 0.97
N GLY A 74 -11.64 0.29 -0.03
CA GLY A 74 -12.59 1.26 -0.57
C GLY A 74 -13.91 0.63 -1.02
N VAL A 75 -13.81 -0.52 -1.69
CA VAL A 75 -14.96 -1.29 -2.15
C VAL A 75 -15.70 -1.99 -1.00
N LEU A 76 -14.99 -2.61 -0.07
CA LEU A 76 -15.59 -3.41 1.02
C LEU A 76 -16.16 -2.55 2.15
N PHE A 77 -15.37 -1.61 2.67
CA PHE A 77 -15.73 -0.81 3.85
C PHE A 77 -16.46 0.48 3.48
N TYR A 78 -16.05 1.13 2.39
CA TYR A 78 -16.60 2.43 2.00
C TYR A 78 -17.67 2.36 0.90
N LYS A 79 -18.02 1.14 0.45
CA LYS A 79 -19.01 0.86 -0.59
C LYS A 79 -18.81 1.71 -1.85
N GLU A 80 -17.56 2.04 -2.18
CA GLU A 80 -17.26 2.78 -3.41
C GLU A 80 -17.70 1.95 -4.62
N SER A 81 -18.16 2.64 -5.68
CA SER A 81 -18.71 1.99 -6.86
C SER A 81 -17.71 1.01 -7.47
N LYS A 82 -18.14 -0.25 -7.56
CA LYS A 82 -17.41 -1.37 -8.20
C LYS A 82 -17.40 -1.17 -9.71
N SER A 83 -16.60 -0.23 -10.18
CA SER A 83 -16.33 -0.12 -11.60
C SER A 83 -15.45 -1.29 -12.02
N PHE A 84 -15.98 -2.17 -12.88
CA PHE A 84 -15.24 -3.29 -13.44
C PHE A 84 -13.91 -2.84 -14.08
N LEU A 85 -13.92 -1.66 -14.70
CA LEU A 85 -12.72 -1.02 -15.25
C LEU A 85 -11.67 -0.71 -14.17
N LYS A 86 -12.05 -0.21 -12.98
CA LYS A 86 -11.09 0.05 -11.89
C LYS A 86 -10.39 -1.24 -11.46
N LEU A 87 -11.15 -2.32 -11.27
CA LEU A 87 -10.60 -3.62 -10.87
C LEU A 87 -9.65 -4.18 -11.94
N PHE A 88 -10.02 -4.03 -13.22
CA PHE A 88 -9.16 -4.42 -14.34
C PHE A 88 -7.84 -3.64 -14.38
N LEU A 89 -7.89 -2.31 -14.22
CA LEU A 89 -6.69 -1.44 -14.16
C LEU A 89 -5.76 -1.81 -13.00
N ILE A 90 -6.32 -2.16 -11.84
CA ILE A 90 -5.53 -2.60 -10.67
C ILE A 90 -4.89 -3.96 -10.94
N ALA A 91 -5.64 -4.90 -11.53
CA ALA A 91 -5.07 -6.20 -11.93
C ALA A 91 -3.90 -6.02 -12.90
N LEU A 92 -4.00 -5.05 -13.82
CA LEU A 92 -2.91 -4.70 -14.74
C LEU A 92 -1.69 -4.13 -14.00
N ILE A 93 -1.89 -3.22 -13.02
CA ILE A 93 -0.80 -2.71 -12.17
C ILE A 93 -0.09 -3.85 -11.46
N ILE A 94 -0.85 -4.77 -10.85
CA ILE A 94 -0.28 -5.94 -10.15
C ILE A 94 0.49 -6.82 -11.15
N ALA A 95 -0.07 -7.08 -12.34
CA ALA A 95 0.60 -7.88 -13.37
C ALA A 95 1.93 -7.26 -13.83
N CYS A 96 1.96 -5.93 -14.07
CA CYS A 96 3.20 -5.20 -14.39
C CYS A 96 4.23 -5.29 -13.26
N THR A 97 3.77 -5.18 -12.01
CA THR A 97 4.61 -5.26 -10.81
C THR A 97 5.26 -6.64 -10.68
N VAL A 98 4.48 -7.69 -10.87
CA VAL A 98 4.96 -9.08 -10.87
C VAL A 98 5.92 -9.32 -12.04
N GLY A 99 5.62 -8.80 -13.22
CA GLY A 99 6.52 -8.84 -14.38
C GLY A 99 7.89 -8.23 -14.07
N LEU A 100 7.91 -7.04 -13.46
CA LEU A 100 9.15 -6.38 -13.02
C LEU A 100 9.98 -7.24 -12.05
N LYS A 101 9.32 -7.94 -11.11
CA LYS A 101 9.98 -8.88 -10.19
C LYS A 101 10.58 -10.11 -10.90
N ILE A 102 10.01 -10.54 -12.02
CA ILE A 102 10.51 -11.71 -12.77
C ILE A 102 11.73 -11.34 -13.63
N LEU A 103 11.80 -10.08 -14.08
CA LEU A 103 12.87 -9.59 -14.94
C LEU A 103 14.08 -9.01 -14.17
N SER A 104 13.94 -8.67 -12.89
CA SER A 104 15.02 -8.22 -12.00
C SER A 104 15.48 -9.33 -11.06
#